data_AF-A0A2S7WGW8-F1
#
_entry.id   AF-A0A2S7WGW8-F1
#
_cell.length_a   1.000
_cell.length_b   1.000
_cell.length_c   1.000
_cell.angle_alpha   90.00
_cell.angle_beta   90.00
_cell.angle_gamma   90.00
#
_symmetry.space_group_name_H-M   'P 1'
#
loop_
_entity.id
_entity.type
_entity.pdbx_description
1 polymer ?
#
loop_
_entity_poly.entity_id
_entity_poly.type
_entity_poly.pdbx_seq_one_letter_code
_entity_poly.pdbx_strand_id
1 'polypeptide(L)'
;MKTLKILAILITTTLLSQCGSTKFEENPPFAITSAIYNNWTGGVPGNKGITVNISYTALYPIKFDSIFFLEKTAILESSKTKDKKFIAANFMTSKKTSVTLAKNASEEINNTVTAIKKFPYELKQNEAIISYIVKGKTKYFKVKSIKKGKSIFYPSTRKDNDIK
;
A
#
# COMPACT_ATOMS: atom_id res chain seq x y z
N MET A 1 -33.12 -44.85 14.83
CA MET A 1 -31.81 -44.34 15.33
C MET A 1 -30.75 -44.08 14.25
N LYS A 2 -30.86 -44.63 13.02
CA LYS A 2 -29.89 -44.41 11.94
C LYS A 2 -30.07 -43.04 11.24
N THR A 3 -31.31 -42.58 11.12
CA THR A 3 -31.68 -41.28 10.52
C THR A 3 -31.27 -40.07 11.37
N LEU A 4 -31.28 -40.20 12.70
CA LEU A 4 -30.85 -39.14 13.63
C LEU A 4 -29.32 -38.91 13.59
N LYS A 5 -28.53 -39.96 13.29
CA LYS A 5 -27.07 -39.85 13.10
C LYS A 5 -26.69 -39.16 11.78
N ILE A 6 -27.50 -39.34 10.73
CA ILE A 6 -27.28 -38.70 9.42
C ILE A 6 -27.58 -37.20 9.49
N LEU A 7 -28.60 -36.79 10.26
CA LEU A 7 -28.93 -35.38 10.44
C LEU A 7 -27.87 -34.63 11.26
N ALA A 8 -27.22 -35.30 12.22
CA ALA A 8 -26.12 -34.71 13.00
C ALA A 8 -24.83 -34.49 12.17
N ILE A 9 -24.61 -35.27 11.11
CA ILE A 9 -23.43 -35.15 10.22
C ILE A 9 -23.61 -34.02 9.20
N LEU A 10 -24.85 -33.63 8.87
CA LEU A 10 -25.12 -32.54 7.92
C LEU A 10 -25.00 -31.14 8.55
N ILE A 11 -25.08 -31.04 9.88
CA ILE A 11 -25.03 -29.76 10.62
C ILE A 11 -23.59 -29.27 10.86
N THR A 12 -22.59 -30.15 10.81
CA THR A 12 -21.19 -29.78 11.11
C THR A 12 -20.40 -29.17 9.94
N THR A 13 -20.89 -29.23 8.69
CA THR A 13 -20.14 -28.76 7.52
C THR A 13 -20.43 -27.31 7.10
N THR A 14 -21.39 -26.62 7.73
CA THR A 14 -21.80 -25.26 7.33
C THR A 14 -21.10 -24.12 8.09
N LEU A 15 -20.19 -24.42 9.02
CA LEU A 15 -19.61 -23.43 9.95
C LEU A 15 -18.30 -22.76 9.50
N LEU A 16 -17.72 -23.07 8.33
CA LEU A 16 -16.39 -22.57 7.94
C LEU A 16 -16.34 -21.55 6.80
N SER A 17 -17.48 -21.04 6.33
CA SER A 17 -17.50 -20.03 5.25
C SER A 17 -17.39 -18.59 5.77
N GLN A 18 -16.47 -18.29 6.68
CA GLN A 18 -16.07 -16.89 6.93
C GLN A 18 -15.08 -16.45 5.85
N CYS A 19 -15.61 -16.17 4.66
CA CYS A 19 -14.88 -15.43 3.64
C CYS A 19 -14.70 -13.99 4.16
N GLY A 20 -13.56 -13.74 4.81
CA GLY A 20 -13.20 -12.44 5.36
C GLY A 20 -12.93 -11.43 4.24
N SER A 21 -13.98 -10.82 3.68
CA SER A 21 -13.81 -9.65 2.83
C SER A 21 -13.31 -8.49 3.69
N THR A 22 -12.25 -7.80 3.24
CA THR A 22 -11.77 -6.59 3.91
C THR A 22 -12.83 -5.51 3.74
N LYS A 23 -13.45 -5.07 4.84
CA LYS A 23 -14.42 -3.97 4.83
C LYS A 23 -13.69 -2.64 4.64
N PHE A 24 -14.09 -1.88 3.63
CA PHE A 24 -13.59 -0.52 3.42
C PHE A 24 -14.50 0.48 4.13
N GLU A 25 -13.90 1.45 4.80
CA GLU A 25 -14.64 2.56 5.41
C GLU A 25 -15.19 3.47 4.32
N GLU A 26 -16.47 3.79 4.37
CA GLU A 26 -17.10 4.71 3.42
C GLU A 26 -16.95 6.17 3.86
N ASN A 27 -16.92 6.41 5.17
CA ASN A 27 -16.85 7.73 5.79
C ASN A 27 -15.62 7.87 6.68
N PRO A 28 -14.40 7.90 6.10
CA PRO A 28 -13.19 8.11 6.88
C PRO A 28 -13.12 9.54 7.47
N PRO A 29 -12.30 9.77 8.50
CA PRO A 29 -12.13 11.09 9.13
C PRO A 29 -11.24 12.06 8.32
N PHE A 30 -11.23 11.92 7.01
CA PHE A 30 -10.51 12.75 6.05
C PHE A 30 -11.23 12.73 4.70
N ALA A 31 -11.03 13.75 3.89
CA ALA A 31 -11.49 13.76 2.51
C ALA A 31 -10.29 13.85 1.56
N ILE A 32 -10.24 12.97 0.57
CA ILE A 32 -9.22 13.01 -0.48
C ILE A 32 -9.59 14.12 -1.45
N THR A 33 -8.72 15.12 -1.60
CA THR A 33 -8.94 16.26 -2.50
C THR A 33 -8.29 16.04 -3.86
N SER A 34 -7.18 15.30 -3.90
CA SER A 34 -6.56 14.87 -5.15
C SER A 34 -5.69 13.64 -4.91
N ALA A 35 -5.55 12.80 -5.94
CA ALA A 35 -4.61 11.69 -5.95
C ALA A 35 -3.97 11.61 -7.34
N ILE A 36 -2.64 11.65 -7.38
CA ILE A 36 -1.85 11.64 -8.61
C ILE A 36 -0.71 10.66 -8.45
N TYR A 37 -0.45 9.83 -9.46
CA TYR A 37 0.76 9.03 -9.53
C TYR A 37 1.65 9.50 -10.67
N ASN A 38 2.95 9.58 -10.43
CA ASN A 38 3.96 9.93 -11.43
C ASN A 38 4.93 8.76 -11.58
N ASN A 39 5.22 8.38 -12.82
CA ASN A 39 6.36 7.51 -13.08
C ASN A 39 7.64 8.32 -12.98
N TRP A 40 8.70 7.72 -12.47
CA TRP A 40 10.01 8.35 -12.50
C TRP A 40 11.10 7.38 -12.90
N THR A 41 12.14 7.93 -13.51
CA THR A 41 13.36 7.23 -13.90
C THR A 41 14.54 8.05 -13.42
N GLY A 42 15.44 7.44 -12.66
CA GLY A 42 16.72 8.01 -12.28
C GLY A 42 17.77 7.85 -13.37
N GLY A 43 18.90 8.55 -13.20
CA GLY A 43 19.97 8.58 -14.20
C GLY A 43 20.82 7.32 -14.27
N VAL A 44 20.56 6.33 -13.42
CA VAL A 44 21.22 5.02 -13.47
C VAL A 44 20.25 4.00 -14.09
N PRO A 45 20.70 3.19 -15.06
CA PRO A 45 19.87 2.14 -15.65
C PRO A 45 19.20 1.25 -14.59
N GLY A 46 17.92 1.01 -14.77
CA GLY A 46 17.12 0.21 -13.84
C GLY A 46 16.61 0.96 -12.61
N ASN A 47 17.10 2.17 -12.30
CA ASN A 47 16.55 2.97 -11.20
C ASN A 47 15.28 3.68 -11.67
N LYS A 48 14.12 3.07 -11.43
CA LYS A 48 12.82 3.62 -11.83
C LYS A 48 11.72 3.19 -10.88
N GLY A 49 10.68 4.01 -10.80
CA GLY A 49 9.58 3.77 -9.87
C GLY A 49 8.34 4.58 -10.18
N ILE A 50 7.42 4.53 -9.24
CA ILE A 50 6.16 5.25 -9.23
C ILE A 50 6.06 5.96 -7.89
N THR A 51 5.73 7.24 -7.92
CA THR A 51 5.39 8.00 -6.71
C THR A 51 3.91 8.32 -6.74
N VAL A 52 3.19 7.92 -5.69
CA VAL A 52 1.78 8.32 -5.49
C VAL A 52 1.75 9.46 -4.49
N ASN A 53 1.10 10.56 -4.87
CA ASN A 53 0.86 11.73 -4.01
C ASN A 53 -0.64 11.91 -3.83
N ILE A 54 -1.08 12.01 -2.58
CA ILE A 54 -2.48 12.17 -2.23
C ILE A 54 -2.61 13.39 -1.33
N SER A 55 -3.36 14.39 -1.80
CA SER A 55 -3.74 15.53 -0.97
C SER A 55 -5.06 15.24 -0.27
N TYR A 56 -5.18 15.70 0.97
CA TYR A 56 -6.37 15.46 1.78
C TYR A 56 -6.67 16.62 2.73
N THR A 57 -7.92 16.69 3.18
CA THR A 57 -8.35 17.52 4.30
C THR A 57 -8.76 16.62 5.46
N ALA A 58 -8.55 17.09 6.69
CA ALA A 58 -8.93 16.40 7.90
C ALA A 58 -9.04 17.41 9.05
N LEU A 59 -10.03 17.22 9.93
CA LEU A 59 -10.24 18.06 11.11
C LEU A 59 -9.16 17.84 12.17
N TYR A 60 -8.52 16.67 12.18
CA TYR A 60 -7.48 16.29 13.13
C TYR A 60 -6.35 15.51 12.43
N PRO A 61 -5.18 15.34 13.08
CA PRO A 61 -4.09 14.53 12.55
C PRO A 61 -4.52 13.07 12.35
N ILE A 62 -4.25 12.51 11.18
CA ILE A 62 -4.54 11.11 10.82
C ILE A 62 -3.22 10.36 10.70
N LYS A 63 -3.12 9.20 11.35
CA LYS A 63 -1.98 8.30 11.20
C LYS A 63 -2.24 7.37 10.01
N PHE A 64 -1.71 7.74 8.85
CA PHE A 64 -1.64 6.86 7.69
C PHE A 64 -0.51 5.84 7.89
N ASP A 65 -0.70 4.65 7.32
CA ASP A 65 0.23 3.53 7.52
C ASP A 65 0.77 3.03 6.18
N SER A 66 -0.08 2.41 5.35
CA SER A 66 0.34 1.76 4.11
C SER A 66 -0.60 2.10 2.95
N ILE A 67 -0.11 1.97 1.73
CA ILE A 67 -0.89 2.04 0.50
C ILE A 67 -0.68 0.79 -0.34
N PHE A 68 -1.76 0.31 -0.93
CA PHE A 68 -1.81 -0.80 -1.87
C PHE A 68 -2.19 -0.24 -3.24
N PHE A 69 -1.29 -0.32 -4.21
CA PHE A 69 -1.46 0.24 -5.55
C PHE A 69 -0.69 -0.59 -6.58
N LEU A 70 -1.32 -0.92 -7.71
CA LEU A 70 -0.71 -1.71 -8.81
C LEU A 70 -0.02 -2.99 -8.30
N GLU A 71 -0.74 -3.79 -7.52
CA GLU A 71 -0.27 -5.06 -6.92
C GLU A 71 0.98 -4.93 -6.04
N LYS A 72 1.27 -3.72 -5.57
CA LYS A 72 2.39 -3.41 -4.68
C LYS A 72 1.90 -2.74 -3.41
N THR A 73 2.72 -2.83 -2.38
CA THR A 73 2.50 -2.19 -1.08
C THR A 73 3.67 -1.27 -0.77
N ALA A 74 3.38 -0.10 -0.20
CA ALA A 74 4.38 0.85 0.30
C ALA A 74 3.89 1.56 1.55
N ILE A 75 4.81 2.07 2.36
CA ILE A 75 4.50 2.90 3.53
C ILE A 75 4.09 4.30 3.06
N LEU A 76 3.09 4.89 3.73
CA LEU A 76 2.67 6.26 3.49
C LEU A 76 3.43 7.23 4.40
N GLU A 77 4.12 8.17 3.78
CA GLU A 77 4.81 9.25 4.48
C GLU A 77 3.93 10.50 4.48
N SER A 78 3.66 11.05 5.67
CA SER A 78 2.86 12.27 5.81
C SER A 78 3.74 13.50 5.78
N SER A 79 3.33 14.50 4.99
CA SER A 79 3.98 15.80 4.95
C SER A 79 2.95 16.93 4.90
N LYS A 80 3.35 18.10 5.37
CA LYS A 80 2.50 19.29 5.44
C LYS A 80 3.28 20.51 4.95
N THR A 81 2.63 21.31 4.12
CA THR A 81 2.99 22.72 3.87
C THR A 81 1.94 23.61 4.54
N LYS A 82 2.19 24.92 4.68
CA LYS A 82 1.37 25.86 5.49
C LYS A 82 -0.15 25.61 5.39
N ASP A 83 -0.66 25.32 4.19
CA ASP A 83 -2.10 25.13 3.96
C ASP A 83 -2.49 23.77 3.32
N LYS A 84 -1.53 22.87 3.09
CA LYS A 84 -1.79 21.60 2.37
C LYS A 84 -1.23 20.41 3.12
N LYS A 85 -2.10 19.45 3.44
CA LYS A 85 -1.73 18.13 3.95
C LYS A 85 -1.64 17.16 2.78
N PHE A 86 -0.55 16.41 2.70
CA PHE A 86 -0.38 15.38 1.70
C PHE A 86 0.33 14.16 2.28
N ILE A 87 0.02 13.01 1.70
CA ILE A 87 0.72 11.75 1.94
C ILE A 87 1.34 11.29 0.64
N ALA A 88 2.53 10.70 0.73
CA ALA A 88 3.25 10.19 -0.43
C ALA A 88 3.73 8.76 -0.19
N ALA A 89 3.86 7.99 -1.26
CA ALA A 89 4.47 6.68 -1.25
C ALA A 89 5.27 6.44 -2.52
N ASN A 90 6.42 5.77 -2.37
CA ASN A 90 7.31 5.43 -3.46
C ASN A 90 7.32 3.92 -3.69
N PHE A 91 7.12 3.52 -4.94
CA PHE A 91 7.15 2.13 -5.39
C PHE A 91 8.30 1.94 -6.38
N MET A 92 9.17 0.97 -6.13
CA MET A 92 10.20 0.59 -7.10
C MET A 92 9.61 -0.33 -8.18
N THR A 93 9.92 -0.02 -9.45
CA THR A 93 9.49 -0.82 -10.61
C THR A 93 10.58 -1.78 -11.09
N SER A 94 11.84 -1.59 -10.66
CA SER A 94 12.90 -2.57 -10.90
C SER A 94 12.60 -3.91 -10.23
N LYS A 95 12.84 -5.02 -10.92
CA LYS A 95 12.90 -6.35 -10.30
C LYS A 95 14.14 -6.42 -9.39
N LYS A 96 14.03 -5.92 -8.17
CA LYS A 96 14.77 -6.45 -7.04
C LYS A 96 13.77 -7.25 -6.24
N THR A 97 14.04 -8.53 -6.05
CA THR A 97 13.39 -9.40 -5.08
C THR A 97 13.19 -8.59 -3.80
N SER A 98 11.94 -8.42 -3.37
CA SER A 98 11.59 -7.60 -2.22
C SER A 98 12.10 -8.26 -0.94
N VAL A 99 13.35 -8.00 -0.58
CA VAL A 99 13.78 -8.11 0.81
C VAL A 99 13.43 -6.76 1.43
N THR A 100 12.40 -6.77 2.26
CA THR A 100 12.16 -5.73 3.25
C THR A 100 13.48 -5.47 3.99
N LEU A 101 14.14 -4.33 3.74
CA LEU A 101 15.16 -3.82 4.63
C LEU A 101 14.45 -3.37 5.91
N ALA A 102 14.23 -4.32 6.82
CA ALA A 102 14.01 -4.00 8.22
C ALA A 102 15.28 -3.33 8.75
N LYS A 103 15.11 -2.22 9.46
CA LYS A 103 16.20 -1.40 10.01
C LYS A 103 17.04 -2.12 11.10
N ASN A 104 16.70 -3.36 11.46
CA ASN A 104 17.33 -4.12 12.54
C ASN A 104 17.86 -5.46 12.01
N ALA A 105 19.19 -5.59 11.98
CA ALA A 105 19.93 -6.77 11.51
C ALA A 105 19.87 -8.00 12.45
N SER A 106 18.91 -8.07 13.39
CA SER A 106 18.79 -9.18 14.35
C SER A 106 17.49 -9.99 14.23
N GLU A 107 16.61 -9.69 13.28
CA GLU A 107 15.38 -10.46 13.03
C GLU A 107 15.43 -11.33 11.77
N GLU A 108 16.63 -11.57 11.21
CA GLU A 108 16.82 -12.29 9.94
C GLU A 108 16.75 -13.83 10.02
N ILE A 109 16.34 -14.43 11.14
CA ILE A 109 16.41 -15.90 11.29
C ILE A 109 15.07 -16.62 11.00
N ASN A 110 13.94 -15.91 10.87
CA ASN A 110 12.62 -16.56 10.74
C ASN A 110 11.77 -16.21 9.51
N ASN A 111 12.27 -15.42 8.55
CA ASN A 111 11.55 -15.26 7.28
C ASN A 111 11.98 -16.32 6.27
N THR A 112 11.64 -17.57 6.58
CA THR A 112 11.57 -18.62 5.57
C THR A 112 10.63 -18.16 4.46
N VAL A 113 11.15 -18.28 3.24
CA VAL A 113 10.50 -18.01 1.95
C VAL A 113 9.10 -18.64 1.93
N THR A 114 8.12 -17.86 2.36
CA THR A 114 6.72 -18.28 2.38
C THR A 114 6.11 -17.79 1.08
N ALA A 115 5.59 -18.73 0.28
CA ALA A 115 4.86 -18.57 -0.98
C ALA A 115 4.41 -17.14 -1.29
N ILE A 116 4.68 -16.66 -2.51
CA ILE A 116 4.18 -15.38 -3.06
C ILE A 116 2.72 -15.19 -2.60
N LYS A 117 2.51 -14.43 -1.51
CA LYS A 117 1.16 -14.20 -0.99
C LYS A 117 0.46 -13.43 -2.09
N LYS A 118 -0.56 -14.05 -2.68
CA LYS A 118 -1.42 -13.41 -3.68
C LYS A 118 -1.83 -12.05 -3.12
N PHE A 119 -1.62 -10.99 -3.91
CA PHE A 119 -2.01 -9.65 -3.52
C PHE A 119 -3.49 -9.68 -3.11
N PRO A 120 -3.83 -9.22 -1.89
CA PRO A 120 -5.09 -9.59 -1.25
C PRO A 120 -6.30 -8.80 -1.78
N TYR A 121 -6.10 -7.90 -2.74
CA TYR A 121 -7.12 -6.99 -3.25
C TYR A 121 -7.19 -7.03 -4.77
N GLU A 122 -8.40 -7.10 -5.30
CA GLU A 122 -8.63 -6.83 -6.72
C GLU A 122 -8.81 -5.32 -6.92
N LEU A 123 -7.85 -4.67 -7.58
CA LEU A 123 -7.82 -3.23 -7.81
C LEU A 123 -7.71 -2.92 -9.29
N LYS A 124 -8.51 -1.95 -9.76
CA LYS A 124 -8.29 -1.38 -11.10
C LYS A 124 -7.00 -0.57 -11.13
N GLN A 125 -6.48 -0.31 -12.33
CA GLN A 125 -5.22 0.43 -12.53
C GLN A 125 -5.21 1.85 -11.92
N ASN A 126 -6.38 2.46 -11.72
CA ASN A 126 -6.56 3.79 -11.16
C ASN A 126 -7.11 3.77 -9.72
N GLU A 127 -7.13 2.61 -9.07
CA GLU A 127 -7.61 2.44 -7.70
C GLU A 127 -6.44 2.13 -6.75
N ALA A 128 -6.54 2.63 -5.52
CA ALA A 128 -5.68 2.21 -4.43
C ALA A 128 -6.48 1.96 -3.16
N ILE A 129 -5.88 1.24 -2.21
CA ILE A 129 -6.36 1.18 -0.84
C ILE A 129 -5.32 1.83 0.05
N ILE A 130 -5.75 2.69 0.96
CA ILE A 130 -4.90 3.24 2.02
C ILE A 130 -5.33 2.66 3.36
N SER A 131 -4.37 2.23 4.17
CA SER A 131 -4.57 1.89 5.57
C SER A 131 -4.25 3.09 6.46
N TYR A 132 -5.02 3.23 7.53
CA TYR A 132 -4.86 4.28 8.52
C TYR A 132 -5.34 3.82 9.89
N ILE A 133 -4.86 4.45 10.95
CA ILE A 133 -5.11 4.03 12.32
C ILE A 133 -6.03 5.04 13.01
N VAL A 134 -7.15 4.54 13.55
CA VAL A 134 -8.08 5.31 14.37
C VAL A 134 -8.37 4.53 15.64
N LYS A 135 -8.13 5.16 16.81
CA LYS A 135 -8.37 4.55 18.13
C LYS A 135 -7.67 3.17 18.26
N GLY A 136 -6.43 3.07 17.78
CA GLY A 136 -5.63 1.84 17.81
C GLY A 136 -6.03 0.75 16.83
N LYS A 137 -7.06 0.96 16.00
CA LYS A 137 -7.54 -0.01 15.00
C LYS A 137 -7.13 0.42 13.59
N THR A 138 -6.59 -0.51 12.82
CA THR A 138 -6.32 -0.33 11.39
C THR A 138 -7.63 -0.36 10.61
N LYS A 139 -7.85 0.67 9.81
CA LYS A 139 -8.97 0.80 8.89
C LYS A 139 -8.44 0.96 7.47
N TYR A 140 -9.28 0.62 6.49
CA TYR A 140 -8.94 0.68 5.08
C TYR A 140 -9.90 1.61 4.35
N PHE A 141 -9.39 2.44 3.46
CA PHE A 141 -10.18 3.31 2.61
C PHE A 141 -9.80 3.08 1.14
N LYS A 142 -10.79 2.92 0.26
CA LYS A 142 -10.57 2.73 -1.17
C LYS A 142 -10.57 4.10 -1.89
N VAL A 143 -9.43 4.46 -2.47
CA VAL A 143 -9.28 5.61 -3.36
C VAL A 143 -9.66 5.17 -4.77
N LYS A 144 -10.82 5.63 -5.26
CA LYS A 144 -11.41 5.15 -6.53
C LYS A 144 -10.78 5.74 -7.81
N SER A 145 -10.09 6.86 -7.70
CA SER A 145 -9.57 7.58 -8.87
C SER A 145 -8.24 8.26 -8.57
N ILE A 146 -7.16 7.62 -9.00
CA ILE A 146 -5.81 8.20 -9.02
C ILE A 146 -5.47 8.59 -10.46
N LYS A 147 -5.18 9.87 -10.67
CA LYS A 147 -4.82 10.40 -11.99
C LYS A 147 -3.36 10.09 -12.30
N LYS A 148 -3.07 9.71 -13.54
CA LYS A 148 -1.70 9.65 -14.05
C LYS A 148 -1.18 11.06 -14.27
N GLY A 149 -0.09 11.42 -13.62
CA GLY A 149 0.62 12.67 -13.84
C GLY A 149 1.73 12.53 -14.87
N LYS A 150 2.75 13.39 -14.76
CA LYS A 150 3.86 13.45 -15.71
C LYS A 150 4.94 12.43 -15.35
N SER A 151 5.61 11.89 -16.37
CA SER A 151 6.83 11.13 -16.14
C SER A 151 7.97 12.08 -15.78
N ILE A 152 8.71 11.77 -14.71
CA ILE A 152 9.81 12.59 -14.21
C ILE A 152 11.15 11.90 -14.48
N PHE A 153 12.10 12.59 -15.09
CA PHE A 153 13.46 12.11 -15.28
C PHE A 153 14.40 12.83 -14.31
N TYR A 154 15.09 12.08 -13.47
CA TYR A 154 16.13 12.61 -12.58
C TYR A 154 17.50 12.27 -13.18
N PRO A 155 18.31 13.26 -13.59
CA PRO A 155 19.65 12.99 -14.13
C PRO A 155 20.55 12.35 -13.07
N SER A 156 21.61 11.66 -13.51
CA SER A 156 22.66 11.20 -12.59
C SER A 156 23.41 12.42 -12.06
N THR A 157 23.76 12.40 -10.77
CA THR A 157 24.67 13.40 -10.22
C THR A 157 26.03 13.26 -10.91
N ARG A 158 26.55 14.38 -11.43
CA ARG A 158 27.92 14.47 -11.96
C ARG A 158 28.87 14.11 -10.81
N LYS A 159 29.79 13.16 -11.02
CA LYS A 159 30.85 12.88 -10.04
C LYS A 159 31.74 14.14 -9.97
N ASP A 160 31.88 14.70 -8.78
CA ASP A 160 32.78 15.82 -8.48
C ASP A 160 34.24 15.36 -8.41
N ASN A 161 34.73 14.74 -9.48
CA ASN A 161 36.13 14.31 -9.62
C ASN A 161 36.86 15.05 -10.76
N ASP A 162 36.29 16.14 -11.27
CA ASP A 162 36.91 17.00 -12.30
C ASP A 162 37.28 18.40 -11.73
N ILE A 163 37.73 18.47 -10.47
CA ILE A 163 38.39 19.66 -9.93
C ILE A 163 39.84 19.32 -9.58
N LYS A 164 40.69 19.49 -10.61
CA LYS A 164 42.15 19.65 -10.63
C LYS A 164 43.03 18.55 -10.03
#